data_AF-A0A969BN12-F1
#
_entry.id   AF-A0A969BN12-F1
#
_cell.length_a   1.000
_cell.length_b   1.000
_cell.length_c   1.000
_cell.angle_alpha   90.00
_cell.angle_beta   90.00
_cell.angle_gamma   90.00
#
_symmetry.space_group_name_H-M   'P 1'
#
loop_
_entity.id
_entity.type
_entity.pdbx_description
1 polymer ?
#
loop_
_entity_poly.entity_id
_entity_poly.type
_entity_poly.pdbx_seq_one_letter_code
_entity_poly.pdbx_strand_id
1 'polypeptide(L)' 'MAKKSMLEREKKRAKLVVKYAAKIESLKDRLASTELSQQEKITLHRELQQIPRNANPTRHRNRCWLTGRSRGYYRDFGLS' A
#
# COMPACT_ATOMS: atom_id res chain seq x y z
N MET A 1 -24.13 0.13 6.94
CA MET A 1 -23.10 1.03 6.38
C MET A 1 -21.81 0.96 7.19
N ALA A 2 -20.65 1.25 6.59
CA ALA A 2 -19.39 1.29 7.32
C ALA A 2 -19.27 2.51 8.25
N LYS A 3 -18.50 2.38 9.33
CA LYS A 3 -18.16 3.51 10.21
C LYS A 3 -17.39 4.57 9.41
N LYS A 4 -17.72 5.86 9.59
CA LYS A 4 -17.01 6.99 8.93
C LYS A 4 -15.49 6.91 9.13
N SER A 5 -15.04 6.55 10.32
CA SER A 5 -13.62 6.34 10.63
C SER A 5 -12.93 5.29 9.75
N MET A 6 -13.65 4.26 9.31
CA MET A 6 -13.10 3.22 8.43
C MET A 6 -12.95 3.70 6.99
N LEU A 7 -13.85 4.56 6.51
CA LEU A 7 -13.74 5.20 5.20
C LEU A 7 -12.54 6.15 5.17
N GLU A 8 -12.39 7.00 6.19
CA GLU A 8 -11.26 7.92 6.30
C GLU A 8 -9.91 7.19 6.44
N ARG A 9 -9.88 6.02 7.09
CA ARG A 9 -8.69 5.17 7.14
C ARG A 9 -8.27 4.69 5.75
N GLU A 10 -9.20 4.27 4.88
CA GLU A 10 -8.85 3.88 3.51
C GLU A 10 -8.44 5.08 2.66
N LYS A 11 -9.12 6.23 2.79
CA LYS A 11 -8.68 7.47 2.13
C LYS A 11 -7.24 7.86 2.51
N LYS A 12 -6.89 7.74 3.80
CA LYS A 12 -5.51 7.97 4.27
C LYS A 12 -4.52 6.98 3.66
N ARG A 13 -4.88 5.70 3.55
CA ARG A 13 -4.03 4.67 2.92
C ARG A 13 -3.82 4.96 1.44
N ALA A 14 -4.88 5.27 0.69
CA ALA A 14 -4.79 5.61 -0.73
C ALA A 14 -3.82 6.79 -0.97
N LYS A 15 -3.92 7.86 -0.17
CA LYS A 15 -2.99 9.00 -0.23
C LYS A 15 -1.53 8.60 0.05
N LEU A 16 -1.31 7.74 1.05
CA LEU A 16 0.04 7.27 1.38
C LEU A 16 0.62 6.36 0.30
N VAL A 17 -0.20 5.48 -0.29
CA VAL A 17 0.23 4.61 -1.39
C VAL A 17 0.73 5.46 -2.56
N VAL A 18 -0.04 6.46 -2.99
CA VAL A 18 0.38 7.37 -4.07
C VAL A 18 1.66 8.13 -3.72
N LYS A 19 1.76 8.63 -2.49
CA LYS A 19 2.94 9.40 -2.04
C LYS A 19 4.25 8.59 -2.06
N TYR A 20 4.21 7.31 -1.70
CA TYR A 20 5.41 6.48 -1.54
C TYR A 20 5.60 5.45 -2.66
N ALA A 21 4.71 5.38 -3.65
CA ALA A 21 4.77 4.41 -4.74
C ALA A 21 6.14 4.40 -5.43
N ALA A 22 6.59 5.56 -5.94
CA ALA A 22 7.87 5.70 -6.63
C ALA A 22 9.07 5.31 -5.76
N LYS A 23 9.05 5.67 -4.46
CA LYS A 23 10.13 5.30 -3.53
C LYS A 23 10.18 3.79 -3.31
N ILE A 24 9.03 3.14 -3.12
CA ILE A 24 8.96 1.69 -2.91
C ILE A 24 9.40 0.93 -4.17
N GLU A 25 8.98 1.38 -5.36
CA GLU A 25 9.36 0.79 -6.64
C GLU A 25 10.88 0.87 -6.85
N SER A 26 11.47 2.05 -6.74
CA SER A 26 12.92 2.23 -6.86
C SER A 26 13.74 1.37 -5.88
N LEU A 27 13.27 1.19 -4.64
CA LEU A 27 13.95 0.36 -3.63
C LEU A 27 13.82 -1.14 -3.96
N LYS A 28 12.67 -1.56 -4.51
CA LYS A 28 12.46 -2.93 -4.94
C LYS A 28 13.29 -3.28 -6.17
N ASP A 29 13.38 -2.37 -7.13
CA ASP A 29 14.18 -2.56 -8.34
C ASP A 29 15.66 -2.70 -7.99
N ARG A 30 16.15 -1.84 -7.07
CA ARG A 30 17.50 -1.97 -6.52
C ARG A 30 17.69 -3.33 -5.86
N LEU A 31 16.78 -3.74 -4.95
CA LEU A 31 16.88 -5.04 -4.27
C LEU A 31 16.82 -6.26 -5.21
N ALA A 32 16.19 -6.13 -6.37
CA ALA A 32 16.12 -7.19 -7.38
C ALA A 32 17.44 -7.39 -8.15
N SER A 33 18.34 -6.41 -8.11
CA SER A 33 19.65 -6.52 -8.78
C SER A 33 20.56 -7.56 -8.08
N THR A 34 21.19 -8.42 -8.88
CA THR A 34 21.96 -9.58 -8.41
C THR A 34 23.34 -9.18 -7.85
N GLU A 35 23.87 -8.04 -8.27
CA GLU A 35 25.24 -7.55 -8.03
C GLU A 35 25.46 -6.93 -6.63
N LEU A 36 24.41 -6.77 -5.81
CA LEU A 36 24.52 -6.06 -4.53
C LEU A 36 25.26 -6.87 -3.45
N SER A 37 26.17 -6.19 -2.76
CA SER A 37 26.83 -6.73 -1.56
C SER A 37 25.83 -6.95 -0.42
N GLN A 38 26.12 -7.90 0.47
CA GLN A 38 25.28 -8.23 1.63
C GLN A 38 24.96 -6.97 2.48
N GLN A 39 25.95 -6.09 2.67
CA GLN A 39 25.78 -4.85 3.45
C GLN A 39 24.81 -3.88 2.78
N GLU A 40 24.87 -3.73 1.47
CA GLU A 40 23.98 -2.86 0.69
C GLU A 40 22.55 -3.39 0.66
N LYS A 41 22.37 -4.72 0.62
CA LYS A 41 21.05 -5.33 0.77
C LYS A 41 20.44 -4.99 2.13
N ILE A 42 21.24 -5.06 3.20
CA ILE A 42 20.78 -4.73 4.57
C ILE A 42 20.38 -3.25 4.68
N THR A 43 21.15 -2.32 4.09
CA THR A 43 20.81 -0.89 4.11
C THR A 43 19.53 -0.61 3.33
N LEU A 44 19.36 -1.18 2.13
CA LEU A 44 18.14 -1.05 1.34
C LEU A 44 16.92 -1.62 2.06
N HIS A 45 17.06 -2.78 2.72
CA HIS A 45 16.00 -3.33 3.55
C HIS A 45 15.65 -2.40 4.72
N ARG A 46 16.65 -1.78 5.35
CA ARG A 46 16.42 -0.80 6.43
C ARG A 46 15.66 0.43 5.94
N GLU A 47 16.03 0.96 4.78
CA GLU A 47 15.32 2.08 4.15
C GLU A 47 13.87 1.72 3.80
N LEU A 48 13.64 0.51 3.29
CA LEU A 48 12.29 0.03 2.99
C LEU A 48 11.44 -0.14 4.27
N GLN A 49 12.05 -0.58 5.37
CA GLN A 49 11.38 -0.73 6.67
C GLN A 49 11.03 0.62 7.33
N GLN A 50 11.76 1.70 7.03
CA GLN A 50 11.45 3.05 7.53
C GLN A 50 10.17 3.64 6.92
N ILE A 51 9.72 3.11 5.77
CA ILE A 51 8.50 3.58 5.12
C ILE A 51 7.27 3.21 5.97
N PRO A 52 6.26 4.10 6.09
CA PRO A 52 5.04 3.79 6.83
C PRO A 52 4.35 2.54 6.30
N ARG A 53 4.02 1.58 7.19
CA ARG A 53 3.37 0.31 6.81
C ARG A 53 2.11 0.50 5.94
N ASN A 54 1.33 1.54 6.21
CA ASN A 54 0.09 1.85 5.48
C ASN A 54 0.29 2.38 4.06
N ALA A 55 1.53 2.70 3.68
CA ALA A 55 1.88 3.04 2.30
C ALA A 55 1.99 1.82 1.38
N ASN A 56 2.02 0.60 1.94
CA ASN A 56 2.03 -0.61 1.14
C ASN A 56 0.62 -0.88 0.57
N PRO A 57 0.46 -1.03 -0.76
CA PRO A 57 -0.83 -1.27 -1.40
C PRO A 57 -1.54 -2.54 -0.92
N THR A 58 -0.80 -3.55 -0.43
CA THR A 58 -1.39 -4.79 0.11
C THR A 58 -2.31 -4.57 1.32
N ARG A 59 -2.18 -3.43 2.02
CA ARG A 59 -3.03 -3.07 3.17
C ARG A 59 -4.30 -2.32 2.78
N HIS A 60 -4.47 -2.01 1.50
CA HIS A 60 -5.70 -1.42 0.99
C HIS A 60 -6.83 -2.45 1.01
N ARG A 61 -8.04 -2.04 1.40
CA ARG A 61 -9.23 -2.90 1.37
C ARG A 61 -10.24 -2.31 0.40
N ASN A 62 -10.61 -3.07 -0.63
CA ASN A 62 -11.71 -2.66 -1.50
C ASN A 62 -13.02 -2.61 -0.71
N ARG A 63 -13.73 -1.49 -0.85
CA ARG A 63 -15.00 -1.20 -0.18
C ARG A 63 -15.98 -0.68 -1.22
N CYS A 64 -17.26 -1.02 -1.04
CA CYS A 64 -18.31 -0.45 -1.86
C CYS A 64 -18.28 1.08 -1.79
N TRP A 65 -18.32 1.71 -2.97
CA TRP A 65 -18.20 3.16 -3.10
C TRP A 65 -19.32 3.92 -2.38
N LEU A 66 -20.55 3.38 -2.38
CA LEU A 66 -21.70 4.00 -1.73
C LEU A 66 -21.75 3.74 -0.21
N THR A 67 -21.70 2.46 0.19
CA THR A 67 -21.98 2.07 1.59
C THR A 67 -20.74 1.80 2.45
N GLY A 68 -19.57 1.64 1.81
CA GLY A 68 -18.31 1.31 2.48
C GLY A 68 -18.17 -0.16 2.93
N ARG A 69 -19.12 -1.04 2.57
CA ARG A 69 -19.09 -2.47 2.91
C ARG A 69 -17.82 -3.12 2.35
N SER A 70 -17.15 -3.95 3.17
CA SER A 70 -15.80 -4.49 2.89
C SER A 70 -15.77 -5.92 2.37
N ARG A 71 -16.93 -6.54 2.16
CA ARG A 71 -17.12 -7.92 1.70
C ARG A 71 -18.16 -7.92 0.57
N GLY A 72 -18.08 -8.91 -0.30
CA GLY A 72 -18.94 -8.99 -1.49
C GLY A 72 -18.63 -7.92 -2.55
N TYR A 73 -17.43 -7.34 -2.51
CA TYR A 73 -17.04 -6.29 -3.46
C TYR A 73 -16.82 -6.87 -4.85
N TYR A 74 -17.56 -6.34 -5.83
CA TYR A 74 -17.38 -6.65 -7.24
C TYR A 74 -16.55 -5.54 -7.90
N ARG A 75 -15.43 -5.92 -8.54
CA ARG A 75 -14.43 -4.97 -9.06
C ARG A 75 -14.96 -4.15 -10.23
N ASP A 76 -15.76 -4.74 -11.11
CA ASP A 76 -16.21 -4.06 -12.33
C ASP A 76 -17.22 -2.96 -12.03
N PHE A 77 -18.06 -3.15 -11.01
CA PHE A 77 -19.06 -2.15 -10.58
C PHE A 77 -18.59 -1.26 -9.43
N GLY A 78 -17.57 -1.67 -8.68
CA GLY A 78 -17.12 -0.95 -7.47
C GLY A 78 -18.14 -0.99 -6.32
N LEU A 79 -19.10 -1.90 -6.38
CA LEU A 79 -20.21 -2.05 -5.45
C LEU A 79 -20.20 -3.44 -4.80
N SER A 80 -21.05 -3.63 -3.78
CA SER A 80 -21.13 -4.85 -2.98
C SER A 80 -22.55 -5.14 -2.50
#